data_AF-A0A7W1GW15-F1
#
_entry.id   AF-A0A7W1GW15-F1
#
_cell.length_a   1.000
_cell.length_b   1.000
_cell.length_c   1.000
_cell.angle_alpha   90.00
_cell.angle_beta   90.00
_cell.angle_gamma   90.00
#
_symmetry.space_group_name_H-M   'P 1'
#
loop_
_entity.id
_entity.type
_entity.pdbx_description
1 polymer ?
#
loop_
_entity_poly.entity_id
_entity_poly.type
_entity_poly.pdbx_seq_one_letter_code
_entity_poly.pdbx_strand_id
1 'polypeptide(L)'
;MKKVMLHVLWLLILSSCNKQEPKTINIDNLTDLKIKFIEQIDSCCIDEGPFSFNYTFRTVLFSKHITSLFGELNVHDRLPHGWNRYEGKTFYKINDERKGINLNDLFTTDPQKEYLRKICEDEIKKEPISYFGGKDPSYITLNIKDIHTFVIDHQNLIIIFQPYIVGGAADGPFVVKIPFTQLIGKWQEGNPIEKLLPIDKNFLSSWDKDNWISDIQEGYSIAK
;
A
#
# COMPACT_ATOMS: atom_id res chain seq x y z
N MET A 1 3.30 -40.77 35.35
CA MET A 1 3.04 -39.40 34.82
C MET A 1 2.82 -39.42 33.30
N LYS A 2 1.69 -39.99 32.81
CA LYS A 2 1.39 -40.07 31.36
C LYS A 2 -0.11 -39.93 31.02
N LYS A 3 -0.97 -39.50 31.96
CA LYS A 3 -2.42 -39.39 31.74
C LYS A 3 -3.00 -37.97 31.76
N VAL A 4 -2.21 -36.95 32.07
CA VAL A 4 -2.69 -35.55 32.13
C VAL A 4 -2.49 -34.81 30.79
N MET A 5 -1.61 -35.30 29.91
CA MET A 5 -1.25 -34.60 28.67
C MET A 5 -2.23 -34.83 27.49
N LEU A 6 -3.19 -35.76 27.62
CA LEU A 6 -4.10 -36.11 26.52
C LEU A 6 -5.43 -35.34 26.55
N HIS A 7 -5.80 -34.73 27.69
CA HIS A 7 -7.09 -34.03 27.83
C HIS A 7 -7.00 -32.54 27.43
N VAL A 8 -5.81 -31.95 27.48
CA VAL A 8 -5.57 -30.57 27.00
C VAL A 8 -5.59 -30.50 25.47
N LEU A 9 -5.20 -31.59 24.79
CA LEU A 9 -5.17 -31.63 23.32
C LEU A 9 -6.56 -31.81 22.68
N TRP A 10 -7.55 -32.32 23.42
CA TRP A 10 -8.95 -32.47 22.94
C TRP A 10 -9.82 -31.23 23.22
N LEU A 11 -9.48 -30.42 24.22
CA LEU A 11 -10.16 -29.14 24.49
C LEU A 11 -9.83 -28.03 23.48
N LEU A 12 -8.75 -28.19 22.70
CA LEU A 12 -8.36 -27.23 21.65
C LEU A 12 -9.01 -27.51 20.29
N ILE A 13 -9.70 -28.65 20.12
CA ILE A 13 -10.27 -29.07 18.82
C ILE A 13 -11.80 -28.80 18.74
N LEU A 14 -12.46 -28.47 19.86
CA LEU A 14 -13.92 -28.26 19.89
C LEU A 14 -14.38 -26.78 19.90
N SER A 15 -13.46 -25.81 19.87
CA SER A 15 -13.81 -24.39 19.72
C SER A 15 -13.82 -23.89 18.27
N SER A 16 -13.50 -24.76 17.29
CA SER A 16 -13.47 -24.42 15.86
C SER A 16 -14.66 -25.03 15.12
N CYS A 17 -15.87 -24.62 15.50
CA CYS A 17 -17.06 -24.81 14.68
C CYS A 17 -18.03 -23.65 14.93
N ASN A 18 -17.64 -22.47 14.47
CA ASN A 18 -18.58 -21.54 13.90
C ASN A 18 -17.97 -21.03 12.59
N LYS A 19 -18.30 -21.73 11.49
CA LYS A 19 -18.13 -21.16 10.14
C LYS A 19 -19.14 -20.02 10.01
N GLN A 20 -18.83 -18.87 10.57
CA GLN A 20 -19.23 -17.64 9.92
C GLN A 20 -18.29 -17.48 8.74
N GLU A 21 -18.85 -17.53 7.54
CA GLU A 21 -18.15 -17.10 6.34
C GLU A 21 -17.46 -15.76 6.65
N PRO A 22 -16.16 -15.62 6.34
CA PRO A 22 -15.50 -14.34 6.53
C PRO A 22 -16.24 -13.34 5.65
N LYS A 23 -17.05 -12.48 6.26
CA LYS A 23 -17.65 -11.33 5.59
C LYS A 23 -16.51 -10.60 4.92
N THR A 24 -16.47 -10.65 3.59
CA THR A 24 -15.50 -9.96 2.76
C THR A 24 -15.46 -8.51 3.22
N ILE A 25 -14.39 -8.13 3.90
CA ILE A 25 -14.28 -6.81 4.51
C ILE A 25 -14.10 -5.84 3.35
N ASN A 26 -15.09 -4.99 3.12
CA ASN A 26 -14.94 -3.85 2.25
C ASN A 26 -14.12 -2.80 3.01
N ILE A 27 -12.81 -2.80 2.78
CA ILE A 27 -11.83 -1.95 3.47
C ILE A 27 -11.89 -0.50 2.96
N ASP A 28 -12.75 -0.20 1.98
CA ASP A 28 -12.83 1.12 1.34
C ASP A 28 -13.57 2.17 2.18
N ASN A 29 -14.17 1.78 3.30
CA ASN A 29 -14.89 2.69 4.20
C ASN A 29 -14.18 2.84 5.55
N LEU A 30 -13.41 3.93 5.69
CA LEU A 30 -12.75 4.33 6.94
C LEU A 30 -13.71 4.40 8.13
N THR A 31 -15.00 4.67 7.89
CA THR A 31 -16.04 4.70 8.93
C THR A 31 -16.30 3.31 9.51
N ASP A 32 -16.37 2.28 8.66
CA ASP A 32 -16.63 0.90 9.10
C ASP A 32 -15.43 0.35 9.88
N LEU A 33 -14.23 0.78 9.52
CA LEU A 33 -13.00 0.45 10.26
C LEU A 33 -12.99 1.10 11.65
N LYS A 34 -13.47 2.34 11.77
CA LYS A 34 -13.65 3.05 13.06
C LYS A 34 -14.73 2.42 13.93
N ILE A 35 -15.84 1.96 13.35
CA ILE A 35 -16.92 1.30 14.09
C ILE A 35 -16.42 -0.03 14.67
N LYS A 36 -15.74 -0.84 13.86
CA LYS A 36 -15.12 -2.09 14.33
C LYS A 36 -14.10 -1.86 15.44
N PHE A 37 -13.34 -0.76 15.36
CA PHE A 37 -12.42 -0.37 16.43
C PHE A 37 -13.14 -0.21 17.78
N ILE A 38 -14.27 0.49 17.79
CA ILE A 38 -15.07 0.68 19.01
C ILE A 38 -15.63 -0.68 19.49
N GLU A 39 -16.19 -1.49 18.59
CA GLU A 39 -16.74 -2.82 18.93
C GLU A 39 -15.69 -3.78 19.52
N GLN A 40 -14.44 -3.71 19.06
CA GLN A 40 -13.35 -4.55 19.54
C GLN A 40 -12.84 -4.11 20.92
N ILE A 41 -12.87 -2.80 21.22
CA ILE A 41 -12.62 -2.27 22.57
C ILE A 41 -13.70 -2.78 23.53
N ASP A 42 -14.97 -2.60 23.18
CA ASP A 42 -16.11 -2.92 24.04
C ASP A 42 -16.21 -4.41 24.38
N SER A 43 -15.73 -5.29 23.49
CA SER A 43 -15.79 -6.74 23.65
C SER A 43 -14.58 -7.38 24.36
N CYS A 44 -13.47 -6.65 24.49
CA CYS A 44 -12.26 -7.16 25.13
C CYS A 44 -12.22 -6.78 26.61
N CYS A 45 -12.89 -7.56 27.48
CA CYS A 45 -12.87 -7.40 28.94
C CYS A 45 -11.51 -7.74 29.61
N ILE A 46 -10.37 -7.41 29.00
CA ILE A 46 -9.02 -7.66 29.54
C ILE A 46 -8.15 -6.42 29.26
N ASP A 47 -7.34 -6.04 30.27
CA ASP A 47 -6.50 -4.84 30.34
C ASP A 47 -5.93 -4.38 28.99
N GLU A 48 -6.17 -3.09 28.71
CA GLU A 48 -5.84 -2.36 27.49
C GLU A 48 -4.33 -2.41 27.15
N GLY A 49 -3.90 -3.42 26.39
CA GLY A 49 -2.71 -3.26 25.55
C GLY A 49 -2.99 -2.18 24.49
N PRO A 50 -2.06 -1.27 24.16
CA PRO A 50 -2.35 -0.13 23.30
C PRO A 50 -2.67 -0.63 21.89
N PHE A 51 -3.96 -0.58 21.54
CA PHE A 51 -4.37 -0.53 20.15
C PHE A 51 -4.14 0.88 19.65
N SER A 52 -3.40 1.04 18.56
CA SER A 52 -3.21 2.35 17.93
C SER A 52 -3.55 2.28 16.45
N PHE A 53 -4.15 3.37 15.97
CA PHE A 53 -4.51 3.56 14.58
C PHE A 53 -4.03 4.95 14.15
N ASN A 54 -3.14 4.99 13.16
CA ASN A 54 -2.69 6.24 12.56
C ASN A 54 -2.92 6.17 11.06
N TYR A 55 -3.60 7.17 10.52
CA TYR A 55 -3.81 7.30 9.09
C TYR A 55 -3.38 8.68 8.62
N THR A 56 -2.34 8.72 7.79
CA THR A 56 -1.71 9.95 7.32
C THR A 56 -1.77 10.04 5.81
N PHE A 57 -2.18 11.20 5.28
CA PHE A 57 -1.98 11.55 3.88
C PHE A 57 -0.87 12.58 3.71
N ARG A 58 -0.01 12.36 2.74
CA ARG A 58 1.03 13.30 2.30
C ARG A 58 0.83 13.63 0.83
N THR A 59 1.00 14.90 0.50
CA THR A 59 0.84 15.37 -0.88
C THR A 59 2.09 15.02 -1.68
N VAL A 60 1.99 14.17 -2.70
CA VAL A 60 3.10 13.86 -3.61
C VAL A 60 3.19 14.91 -4.72
N LEU A 61 2.03 15.30 -5.25
CA LEU A 61 1.92 16.30 -6.32
C LEU A 61 0.70 17.18 -6.09
N PHE A 62 0.89 18.49 -6.21
CA PHE A 62 -0.21 19.44 -6.27
C PHE A 62 0.01 20.43 -7.42
N SER A 63 -0.79 20.30 -8.46
CA SER A 63 -0.83 21.21 -9.60
C SER A 63 -2.25 21.74 -9.81
N LYS A 64 -2.41 22.66 -10.78
CA LYS A 64 -3.73 23.19 -11.15
C LYS A 64 -4.70 22.09 -11.58
N HIS A 65 -4.18 21.05 -12.23
CA HIS A 65 -4.97 20.02 -12.90
C HIS A 65 -4.85 18.64 -12.25
N ILE A 66 -3.85 18.39 -11.41
CA ILE A 66 -3.60 17.09 -10.80
C ILE A 66 -3.31 17.25 -9.31
N THR A 67 -3.85 16.34 -8.51
CA THR A 67 -3.46 16.16 -7.12
C THR A 67 -3.17 14.68 -6.89
N SER A 68 -1.99 14.35 -6.37
CA SER A 68 -1.64 12.98 -6.00
C SER A 68 -1.23 12.94 -4.53
N LEU A 69 -1.82 12.02 -3.78
CA LEU A 69 -1.67 11.85 -2.34
C LEU A 69 -1.22 10.43 -2.05
N PHE A 70 -0.23 10.31 -1.17
CA PHE A 70 0.21 9.04 -0.60
C PHE A 70 -0.36 8.90 0.81
N GLY A 71 -1.08 7.81 1.06
CA GLY A 71 -1.67 7.46 2.34
C GLY A 71 -0.89 6.33 3.00
N GLU A 72 -0.70 6.42 4.30
CA GLU A 72 -0.18 5.35 5.14
C GLU A 72 -1.15 5.12 6.30
N LEU A 73 -1.61 3.86 6.40
CA LEU A 73 -2.36 3.34 7.53
C LEU A 73 -1.42 2.48 8.36
N ASN A 74 -1.15 2.86 9.60
CA ASN A 74 -0.50 2.02 10.60
C ASN A 74 -1.53 1.57 11.63
N VAL A 75 -1.60 0.27 11.88
CA VAL A 75 -2.44 -0.32 12.92
C VAL A 75 -1.59 -1.19 13.81
N HIS A 76 -1.59 -0.90 15.10
CA HIS A 76 -1.05 -1.77 16.13
C HIS A 76 -2.22 -2.43 16.86
N ASP A 77 -2.47 -3.72 16.65
CA ASP A 77 -3.54 -4.46 17.33
C ASP A 77 -2.98 -5.56 18.22
N ARG A 78 -2.32 -5.16 19.31
CA ARG A 78 -1.82 -6.10 20.34
C ARG A 78 -0.90 -7.21 19.81
N LEU A 79 -0.36 -7.02 18.60
CA LEU A 79 0.60 -7.89 17.95
C LEU A 79 2.03 -7.47 18.32
N PRO A 80 3.04 -8.33 18.08
CA PRO A 80 4.46 -7.99 18.34
C PRO A 80 4.97 -6.75 17.58
N HIS A 81 4.25 -6.32 16.54
CA HIS A 81 4.49 -5.10 15.79
C HIS A 81 3.17 -4.62 15.15
N GLY A 82 3.13 -3.35 14.75
CA GLY A 82 2.05 -2.83 13.92
C GLY A 82 2.13 -3.37 12.50
N TRP A 83 1.04 -3.27 11.75
CA TRP A 83 1.02 -3.51 10.31
C TRP A 83 0.71 -2.22 9.56
N ASN A 84 1.37 -2.05 8.42
CA ASN A 84 1.18 -0.91 7.54
C ASN A 84 0.36 -1.31 6.32
N ARG A 85 -0.45 -0.38 5.83
CA ARG A 85 -1.07 -0.44 4.51
C ARG A 85 -0.90 0.88 3.82
N TYR A 86 -0.48 0.81 2.57
CA TYR A 86 -0.28 1.99 1.74
C TYR A 86 -1.48 2.23 0.85
N GLU A 87 -1.75 3.49 0.56
CA GLU A 87 -2.80 3.91 -0.35
C GLU A 87 -2.27 5.03 -1.25
N GLY A 88 -2.70 5.03 -2.51
CA GLY A 88 -2.41 6.09 -3.45
C GLY A 88 -3.71 6.67 -3.97
N LYS A 89 -3.88 7.99 -3.83
CA LYS A 89 -5.05 8.70 -4.37
C LYS A 89 -4.60 9.77 -5.35
N THR A 90 -4.89 9.54 -6.62
CA THR A 90 -4.60 10.51 -7.68
C THR A 90 -5.90 11.02 -8.28
N PHE A 91 -6.00 12.33 -8.40
CA PHE A 91 -7.15 13.02 -8.97
C PHE A 91 -6.69 13.95 -10.09
N TYR A 92 -7.51 14.06 -11.13
CA TYR A 92 -7.38 15.10 -12.15
C TYR A 92 -8.61 16.01 -12.14
N LYS A 93 -8.41 17.25 -12.57
CA LYS A 93 -9.44 18.30 -12.59
C LYS A 93 -9.71 18.76 -14.02
N ILE A 94 -10.95 18.57 -14.49
CA ILE A 94 -11.47 19.09 -15.77
C ILE A 94 -12.79 19.81 -15.48
N ASN A 95 -12.95 21.03 -16.00
CA ASN A 95 -14.18 21.84 -15.85
C ASN A 95 -14.66 21.97 -14.40
N ASP A 96 -13.73 22.24 -13.48
CA ASP A 96 -13.96 22.33 -12.04
C ASP A 96 -14.38 21.06 -11.29
N GLU A 97 -14.62 19.95 -11.98
CA GLU A 97 -14.84 18.64 -11.37
C GLU A 97 -13.52 17.90 -11.12
N ARG A 98 -13.39 17.29 -9.94
CA ARG A 98 -12.30 16.35 -9.63
C ARG A 98 -12.75 14.92 -9.85
N LYS A 99 -11.97 14.17 -10.62
CA LYS A 99 -12.19 12.74 -10.87
C LYS A 99 -10.97 11.94 -10.42
N GLY A 100 -11.20 10.83 -9.73
CA GLY A 100 -10.16 9.89 -9.36
C GLY A 100 -9.59 9.18 -10.58
N ILE A 101 -8.31 8.85 -10.53
CA ILE A 101 -7.63 7.99 -11.50
C ILE A 101 -7.31 6.68 -10.79
N ASN A 102 -7.72 5.58 -11.37
CA ASN A 102 -7.32 4.24 -10.98
C ASN A 102 -6.24 3.73 -11.92
N LEU A 103 -5.45 2.76 -11.47
CA LEU A 103 -4.40 2.18 -12.30
C LEU A 103 -4.97 1.51 -13.57
N ASN A 104 -6.19 0.95 -13.48
CA ASN A 104 -6.92 0.38 -14.61
C ASN A 104 -7.34 1.42 -15.67
N ASP A 105 -7.41 2.71 -15.31
CA ASP A 105 -7.66 3.78 -16.28
C ASP A 105 -6.40 4.09 -17.11
N LEU A 106 -5.22 3.72 -16.59
CA LEU A 106 -3.92 3.91 -17.22
C LEU A 106 -3.47 2.64 -17.99
N PHE A 107 -3.78 1.46 -17.48
CA PHE A 107 -3.40 0.16 -18.08
C PHE A 107 -4.64 -0.74 -18.19
N THR A 108 -5.38 -0.58 -19.29
CA THR A 108 -6.70 -1.20 -19.47
C THR A 108 -6.59 -2.64 -19.96
N THR A 109 -5.64 -2.91 -20.86
CA THR A 109 -5.45 -4.20 -21.55
C THR A 109 -4.40 -5.09 -20.87
N ASP A 110 -4.51 -6.40 -21.04
CA ASP A 110 -3.55 -7.35 -20.47
C ASP A 110 -2.10 -7.12 -20.96
N PRO A 111 -1.83 -6.80 -22.24
CA PRO A 111 -0.49 -6.44 -22.68
C PRO A 111 0.09 -5.20 -21.96
N GLN A 112 -0.73 -4.20 -21.67
CA GLN A 112 -0.31 -2.99 -20.93
C GLN A 112 -0.03 -3.31 -19.46
N LYS A 113 -0.87 -4.13 -18.82
CA LYS A 113 -0.66 -4.60 -17.46
C LYS A 113 0.60 -5.45 -17.34
N GLU A 114 0.83 -6.35 -18.31
CA GLU A 114 2.04 -7.17 -18.35
C GLU A 114 3.30 -6.32 -18.58
N TYR A 115 3.21 -5.26 -19.39
CA TYR A 115 4.30 -4.30 -19.56
C TYR A 115 4.64 -3.61 -18.23
N LEU A 116 3.63 -3.11 -17.50
CA LEU A 116 3.82 -2.51 -16.18
C LEU A 116 4.45 -3.51 -15.19
N ARG A 117 3.97 -4.76 -15.20
CA ARG A 117 4.48 -5.85 -14.36
C ARG A 117 5.97 -6.08 -14.58
N LYS A 118 6.39 -6.19 -15.85
CA LYS A 118 7.78 -6.44 -16.21
C LYS A 118 8.70 -5.30 -15.79
N ILE A 119 8.32 -4.04 -16.03
CA ILE A 119 9.12 -2.90 -15.54
C ILE A 119 9.29 -2.97 -14.03
N CYS A 120 8.20 -3.20 -13.29
CA CYS A 120 8.28 -3.28 -11.84
C CYS A 120 9.17 -4.43 -11.37
N GLU A 121 9.01 -5.61 -11.96
CA GLU A 121 9.82 -6.78 -11.66
C GLU A 121 11.31 -6.55 -11.94
N ASP A 122 11.64 -5.95 -13.08
CA ASP A 122 13.01 -5.68 -13.48
C ASP A 122 13.68 -4.67 -12.54
N GLU A 123 12.95 -3.66 -12.06
CA GLU A 123 13.47 -2.71 -11.08
C GLU A 123 13.66 -3.35 -9.70
N ILE A 124 12.67 -4.10 -9.17
CA ILE A 124 12.81 -4.72 -7.84
C ILE A 124 13.89 -5.81 -7.81
N LYS A 125 14.13 -6.52 -8.91
CA LYS A 125 15.22 -7.51 -9.02
C LYS A 125 16.62 -6.89 -8.84
N LYS A 126 16.77 -5.59 -9.07
CA LYS A 126 18.03 -4.87 -8.83
C LYS A 126 18.28 -4.61 -7.35
N GLU A 127 17.24 -4.62 -6.52
CA GLU A 127 17.32 -4.36 -5.08
C GLU A 127 17.72 -5.63 -4.34
N PRO A 128 18.94 -5.72 -3.76
CA PRO A 128 19.45 -6.97 -3.17
C PRO A 128 18.67 -7.45 -1.95
N ILE A 129 17.99 -6.53 -1.26
CA ILE A 129 17.17 -6.81 -0.07
C ILE A 129 15.76 -7.29 -0.43
N SER A 130 15.35 -7.19 -1.69
CA SER A 130 14.03 -7.68 -2.11
C SER A 130 14.01 -9.20 -2.20
N TYR A 131 12.83 -9.79 -2.04
CA TYR A 131 12.59 -11.22 -2.24
C TYR A 131 12.81 -11.69 -3.69
N PHE A 132 12.95 -10.75 -4.64
CA PHE A 132 13.18 -11.00 -6.06
C PHE A 132 14.65 -10.82 -6.47
N GLY A 133 15.43 -10.13 -5.64
CA GLY A 133 16.83 -9.80 -5.90
C GLY A 133 17.81 -10.76 -5.24
N GLY A 134 19.11 -10.50 -5.44
CA GLY A 134 20.18 -11.29 -4.83
C GLY A 134 20.55 -12.56 -5.60
N LYS A 135 21.40 -13.39 -4.98
CA LYS A 135 21.94 -14.62 -5.60
C LYS A 135 20.97 -15.79 -5.59
N ASP A 136 20.04 -15.80 -4.65
CA ASP A 136 19.07 -16.87 -4.43
C ASP A 136 17.70 -16.25 -4.05
N PRO A 137 16.97 -15.71 -5.05
CA PRO A 137 15.73 -15.00 -4.79
C PRO A 137 14.62 -15.96 -4.34
N SER A 138 13.81 -15.53 -3.37
CA SER A 138 12.66 -16.30 -2.89
C SER A 138 11.53 -16.38 -3.93
N TYR A 139 11.43 -15.36 -4.80
CA TYR A 139 10.44 -15.30 -5.87
C TYR A 139 11.09 -14.88 -7.19
N ILE A 140 10.62 -15.46 -8.30
CA ILE A 140 11.14 -15.18 -9.64
C ILE A 140 10.21 -14.29 -10.47
N THR A 141 8.92 -14.22 -10.11
CA THR A 141 7.88 -13.53 -10.88
C THR A 141 6.97 -12.71 -9.97
N LEU A 142 6.87 -11.41 -10.23
CA LEU A 142 5.96 -10.50 -9.56
C LEU A 142 4.53 -10.72 -10.05
N ASN A 143 3.58 -10.85 -9.13
CA ASN A 143 2.17 -10.99 -9.48
C ASN A 143 1.54 -9.62 -9.79
N ILE A 144 0.85 -9.53 -10.93
CA ILE A 144 0.17 -8.30 -11.35
C ILE A 144 -0.86 -7.80 -10.35
N LYS A 145 -1.48 -8.69 -9.57
CA LYS A 145 -2.47 -8.33 -8.55
C LYS A 145 -1.88 -7.51 -7.41
N ASP A 146 -0.56 -7.58 -7.20
CA ASP A 146 0.13 -6.83 -6.16
C ASP A 146 0.54 -5.42 -6.63
N ILE A 147 0.35 -5.11 -7.92
CA ILE A 147 0.59 -3.79 -8.52
C ILE A 147 -0.73 -3.04 -8.57
N HIS A 148 -1.10 -2.40 -7.46
CA HIS A 148 -2.38 -1.71 -7.35
C HIS A 148 -2.31 -0.35 -6.66
N THR A 149 -1.23 -0.06 -5.93
CA THR A 149 -1.07 1.21 -5.22
C THR A 149 -0.13 2.10 -6.02
N PHE A 150 -0.62 3.27 -6.44
CA PHE A 150 0.19 4.20 -7.20
C PHE A 150 -0.08 5.65 -6.82
N VAL A 151 0.96 6.46 -6.96
CA VAL A 151 0.90 7.92 -6.94
C VAL A 151 1.63 8.43 -8.17
N ILE A 152 1.56 9.73 -8.42
CA ILE A 152 2.33 10.36 -9.48
C ILE A 152 3.03 11.61 -8.95
N ASP A 153 4.24 11.84 -9.46
CA ASP A 153 4.88 13.15 -9.38
C ASP A 153 4.79 13.86 -10.76
N HIS A 154 5.51 14.95 -10.93
CA HIS A 154 5.52 15.75 -12.15
C HIS A 154 6.16 15.06 -13.37
N GLN A 155 6.85 13.93 -13.18
CA GLN A 155 7.63 13.22 -14.20
C GLN A 155 7.39 11.71 -14.22
N ASN A 156 6.89 11.12 -13.14
CA ASN A 156 6.88 9.69 -12.92
C ASN A 156 5.50 9.19 -12.49
N LEU A 157 5.16 8.01 -13.02
CA LEU A 157 4.24 7.09 -12.35
C LEU A 157 5.01 6.35 -11.27
N ILE A 158 4.44 6.24 -10.08
CA ILE A 158 5.13 5.70 -8.92
C ILE A 158 4.30 4.57 -8.34
N ILE A 159 4.79 3.34 -8.50
CA ILE A 159 4.17 2.15 -7.92
C ILE A 159 4.74 1.94 -6.53
N ILE A 160 3.88 1.76 -5.55
CA ILE A 160 4.25 1.48 -4.16
C ILE A 160 3.77 0.08 -3.81
N PHE A 161 4.66 -0.75 -3.31
CA PHE A 161 4.33 -2.12 -2.91
C PHE A 161 3.93 -2.17 -1.44
N GLN A 162 2.89 -2.97 -1.15
CA GLN A 162 2.50 -3.26 0.23
C GLN A 162 3.63 -4.00 0.96
N PRO A 163 3.72 -3.90 2.31
CA PRO A 163 4.67 -4.68 3.09
C PRO A 163 4.52 -6.18 2.79
N TYR A 164 5.61 -6.94 2.87
CA TYR A 164 5.66 -8.39 2.64
C TYR A 164 5.40 -8.86 1.20
N ILE A 165 5.11 -7.97 0.26
CA ILE A 165 5.01 -8.34 -1.17
C ILE A 165 6.39 -8.47 -1.80
N VAL A 166 7.22 -7.43 -1.63
CA VAL A 166 8.55 -7.34 -2.27
C VAL A 166 9.69 -7.55 -1.27
N GLY A 167 9.49 -7.22 0.01
CA GLY A 167 10.45 -7.42 1.08
C GLY A 167 9.76 -7.36 2.45
N GLY A 168 10.52 -7.44 3.53
CA GLY A 168 9.98 -7.46 4.89
C GLY A 168 9.38 -6.11 5.32
N ALA A 169 8.56 -6.12 6.38
CA ALA A 169 7.95 -4.88 6.89
C ALA A 169 8.98 -3.84 7.38
N ALA A 170 10.13 -4.28 7.88
CA ALA A 170 11.17 -3.38 8.38
C ALA A 170 11.99 -2.70 7.27
N ASP A 171 11.85 -3.13 6.01
CA ASP A 171 12.58 -2.59 4.87
C ASP A 171 11.96 -1.29 4.33
N GLY A 172 10.82 -0.87 4.89
CA GLY A 172 9.98 0.19 4.33
C GLY A 172 9.25 -0.26 3.05
N PRO A 173 8.41 0.58 2.42
CA PRO A 173 7.86 0.20 1.13
C PRO A 173 8.91 0.23 0.03
N PHE A 174 8.83 -0.80 -0.80
CA PHE A 174 9.47 -0.81 -2.11
C PHE A 174 8.68 0.09 -3.04
N VAL A 175 9.40 0.90 -3.82
CA VAL A 175 8.83 1.86 -4.74
C VAL A 175 9.54 1.75 -6.09
N VAL A 176 8.77 1.70 -7.16
CA VAL A 176 9.27 1.77 -8.54
C VAL A 176 8.78 3.07 -9.16
N LYS A 177 9.73 3.94 -9.55
CA LYS A 177 9.46 5.19 -10.29
C LYS A 177 9.64 4.94 -11.78
N ILE A 178 8.58 5.13 -12.56
CA ILE A 178 8.56 4.92 -14.01
C ILE A 178 8.37 6.29 -14.68
N PRO A 179 9.38 6.82 -15.39
CA PRO A 179 9.24 8.08 -16.11
C PRO A 179 8.10 8.02 -17.13
N PHE A 180 7.30 9.09 -17.23
CA PHE A 180 6.22 9.16 -18.21
C PHE A 180 6.70 8.97 -19.65
N THR A 181 7.94 9.37 -19.95
CA THR A 181 8.58 9.16 -21.26
C THR A 181 8.70 7.68 -21.64
N GLN A 182 8.86 6.78 -20.66
CA GLN A 182 8.87 5.34 -20.92
C GLN A 182 7.46 4.77 -21.17
N LEU A 183 6.42 5.46 -20.70
CA LEU A 183 5.02 5.01 -20.80
C LEU A 183 4.34 5.42 -22.11
N ILE A 184 4.92 6.35 -22.87
CA ILE A 184 4.38 6.82 -24.15
C ILE A 184 4.16 5.65 -25.11
N GLY A 185 2.92 5.48 -25.57
CA GLY A 185 2.51 4.37 -26.44
C GLY A 185 2.47 2.99 -25.77
N LYS A 186 2.65 2.93 -24.44
CA LYS A 186 2.63 1.68 -23.64
C LYS A 186 1.52 1.64 -22.60
N TRP A 187 0.97 2.79 -22.23
CA TRP A 187 -0.26 2.91 -21.45
C TRP A 187 -1.47 3.25 -22.34
N GLN A 188 -2.65 3.37 -21.75
CA GLN A 188 -3.89 3.70 -22.44
C GLN A 188 -3.77 5.06 -23.16
N GLU A 189 -3.97 5.06 -24.47
CA GLU A 189 -3.98 6.30 -25.26
C GLU A 189 -5.10 7.23 -24.80
N GLY A 190 -4.77 8.52 -24.67
CA GLY A 190 -5.70 9.55 -24.26
C GLY A 190 -6.08 9.49 -22.78
N ASN A 191 -5.31 8.77 -21.96
CA ASN A 191 -5.54 8.68 -20.53
C ASN A 191 -5.48 10.08 -19.86
N PRO A 192 -6.08 10.24 -18.68
CA PRO A 192 -6.19 11.55 -18.04
C PRO A 192 -4.85 12.24 -17.74
N ILE A 193 -3.76 11.47 -17.54
CA ILE A 193 -2.44 12.00 -17.23
C ILE A 193 -1.74 12.46 -18.52
N GLU A 194 -1.79 11.67 -19.58
CA GLU A 194 -1.13 11.94 -20.87
C GLU A 194 -1.54 13.30 -21.45
N LYS A 195 -2.82 13.67 -21.35
CA LYS A 195 -3.35 14.97 -21.80
C LYS A 195 -2.82 16.18 -21.01
N LEU A 196 -2.23 15.92 -19.84
CA LEU A 196 -1.75 16.93 -18.90
C LEU A 196 -0.22 16.97 -18.85
N LEU A 197 0.47 16.21 -19.72
CA LEU A 197 1.91 16.26 -19.86
C LEU A 197 2.34 17.46 -20.75
N PRO A 198 3.42 18.18 -20.39
CA PRO A 198 4.14 18.10 -19.13
C PRO A 198 3.34 18.71 -17.97
N ILE A 199 3.47 18.15 -16.76
CA ILE A 199 2.76 18.64 -15.58
C ILE A 199 3.57 19.76 -14.92
N ASP A 200 3.01 20.96 -14.86
CA ASP A 200 3.62 22.10 -14.19
C ASP A 200 3.76 21.89 -12.67
N LYS A 201 4.94 22.22 -12.14
CA LYS A 201 5.27 22.17 -10.71
C LYS A 201 4.75 23.41 -10.00
N ASN A 202 3.51 23.39 -9.53
CA ASN A 202 3.01 24.50 -8.69
C ASN A 202 3.37 24.30 -7.22
N PHE A 203 3.30 23.07 -6.72
CA PHE A 203 3.74 22.70 -5.38
C PHE A 203 4.09 21.19 -5.37
N LEU A 204 5.35 20.85 -5.11
CA LEU A 204 5.72 19.51 -4.67
C LEU A 204 5.93 19.62 -3.17
N SER A 205 5.16 18.87 -2.37
CA SER A 205 5.67 18.59 -1.02
C SER A 205 6.89 17.69 -1.19
N SER A 206 7.79 17.71 -0.20
CA SER A 206 9.11 17.07 -0.15
C SER A 206 9.06 15.54 -0.26
N TRP A 207 8.46 15.00 -1.31
CA TRP A 207 8.51 13.57 -1.60
C TRP A 207 9.88 13.25 -2.19
N ASP A 208 10.84 13.11 -1.27
CA ASP A 208 12.15 12.56 -1.52
C ASP A 208 12.23 11.19 -0.81
N LYS A 209 12.55 10.14 -1.55
CA LYS A 209 12.63 8.76 -1.01
C LYS A 209 13.66 8.71 0.12
N ASP A 210 14.71 9.52 0.03
CA ASP A 210 15.84 9.51 0.95
C ASP A 210 15.51 10.22 2.28
N ASN A 211 14.65 11.24 2.27
CA ASN A 211 14.16 11.91 3.48
C ASN A 211 12.91 11.23 4.07
N TRP A 212 12.27 10.33 3.32
CA TRP A 212 11.00 9.74 3.69
C TRP A 212 11.13 8.62 4.75
N ILE A 213 12.17 7.78 4.69
CA ILE A 213 12.44 6.79 5.75
C ILE A 213 12.74 7.51 7.08
N SER A 214 13.49 8.61 7.05
CA SER A 214 13.77 9.42 8.24
C SER A 214 12.52 10.14 8.75
N ASP A 215 11.69 10.73 7.89
CA ASP A 215 10.45 11.43 8.29
C ASP A 215 9.41 10.49 8.90
N ILE A 216 9.36 9.23 8.45
CA ILE A 216 8.54 8.18 9.07
C ILE A 216 9.08 7.85 10.46
N GLN A 217 10.39 7.57 10.58
CA GLN A 217 11.00 7.18 11.85
C GLN A 217 10.98 8.29 12.91
N GLU A 218 11.13 9.55 12.52
CA GLU A 218 11.01 10.71 13.41
C GLU A 218 9.56 10.97 13.84
N GLY A 219 8.56 10.74 12.99
CA GLY A 219 7.15 10.82 13.38
C GLY A 219 6.77 9.85 14.52
N TYR A 220 7.45 8.70 14.60
CA TYR A 220 7.29 7.72 15.69
C TYR A 220 8.11 8.06 16.95
N SER A 221 9.09 8.97 16.88
CA SER A 221 9.94 9.33 18.04
C SER A 221 9.33 10.43 18.91
N ILE A 222 8.37 11.20 18.38
CA ILE A 222 7.62 12.25 19.10
C ILE A 222 6.50 11.65 19.98
N ALA A 223 6.22 10.35 19.85
CA ALA A 223 5.31 9.60 20.71
C ALA A 223 6.03 8.93 21.91
N LYS A 224 6.94 9.65 22.57
CA LYS A 224 7.56 9.24 23.85
C LYS A 224 7.23 10.23 24.95
#